data_AF-A0A6P8QYJ3-F1
#
_entry.id   AF-A0A6P8QYJ3-F1
#
_cell.length_a   1.000
_cell.length_b   1.000
_cell.length_c   1.000
_cell.angle_alpha   90.00
_cell.angle_beta   90.00
_cell.angle_gamma   90.00
#
_symmetry.space_group_name_H-M   'P 1'
#
loop_
_entity.id
_entity.type
_entity.pdbx_description
1 polymer ?
#
loop_
_entity_poly.entity_id
_entity_poly.type
_entity_poly.pdbx_seq_one_letter_code
_entity_poly.pdbx_strand_id
1 'polypeptide(L)'
;MTEAGASETDPGPRGASRTANNGKPPPPRACNGPWTAPSCRPFTSPPLLQWSSGVKAPARNGEPKAGAMAGASRRIPVPEHCGLDRHTFLQLVYPLRRPVVIKGLDLGPCTTKWSVDYICKAGGNKEVKIHVSPVAQMDFLNKNFLYRSLPFDAFVQRATEEKHKEYFISEEEKYYLRSLGEDARKDVADIRKQFPTLAEDIKIPEFFEKEQFFSSVFRISSPSLQLWTHYDVMDNLLIQVTGRKRVVLYSPRDAAYLYLMGDKSEVLDIDNPDLNKYPLFSKARHYECCLEAGDVLFIPALWFHNTIAEEFGVAVNVFWRQLSSECYDKTDTYGNKDPVAASRAVQILDRALKTLDELPEEYKDFYARRMVLRIQAKAYSVNYE
;
A
#
# COMPACT_ATOMS: atom_id res chain seq x y z
N MET A 1 38.55 -58.50 -17.85
CA MET A 1 39.86 -57.80 -17.82
C MET A 1 39.80 -56.81 -16.66
N THR A 2 40.59 -57.13 -15.62
CA THR A 2 41.02 -56.34 -14.44
C THR A 2 39.91 -55.70 -13.57
N GLU A 3 39.41 -56.33 -12.49
CA GLU A 3 39.96 -56.49 -11.10
C GLU A 3 40.12 -55.13 -10.37
N ALA A 4 39.30 -54.80 -9.35
CA ALA A 4 39.38 -55.18 -7.92
C ALA A 4 40.65 -54.62 -7.21
N GLY A 5 40.65 -54.01 -6.02
CA GLY A 5 39.68 -53.68 -4.98
C GLY A 5 40.43 -53.19 -3.71
N ALA A 6 39.70 -52.50 -2.82
CA ALA A 6 39.87 -52.38 -1.36
C ALA A 6 41.12 -51.71 -0.68
N SER A 7 40.80 -50.83 0.29
CA SER A 7 41.37 -50.63 1.67
C SER A 7 42.90 -50.50 1.85
N GLU A 8 43.49 -49.70 2.74
CA GLU A 8 43.12 -49.25 4.09
C GLU A 8 44.21 -48.27 4.62
N THR A 9 43.91 -47.59 5.73
CA THR A 9 44.82 -47.07 6.78
C THR A 9 45.73 -45.84 6.58
N ASP A 10 45.49 -44.88 7.47
CA ASP A 10 46.33 -43.80 8.01
C ASP A 10 47.64 -44.33 8.62
N PRO A 11 48.73 -43.54 8.73
CA PRO A 11 48.92 -42.82 9.99
C PRO A 11 49.63 -41.43 9.87
N GLY A 12 49.28 -40.48 10.76
CA GLY A 12 50.17 -39.39 11.21
C GLY A 12 51.33 -39.92 12.10
N PRO A 13 52.07 -39.10 12.89
CA PRO A 13 51.92 -37.67 13.18
C PRO A 13 53.27 -36.88 13.27
N ARG A 14 53.17 -35.58 13.63
CA ARG A 14 54.11 -34.66 14.34
C ARG A 14 53.97 -33.27 13.69
N GLY A 15 53.70 -32.16 14.36
CA GLY A 15 53.79 -31.78 15.77
C GLY A 15 54.39 -30.37 15.80
N ALA A 16 53.58 -29.33 16.01
CA ALA A 16 54.06 -27.99 16.35
C ALA A 16 53.02 -27.28 17.23
N SER A 17 53.35 -27.24 18.52
CA SER A 17 52.69 -26.52 19.60
C SER A 17 52.72 -25.01 19.34
N ARG A 18 51.55 -24.35 19.41
CA ARG A 18 51.45 -22.97 19.91
C ARG A 18 50.24 -22.82 20.82
N THR A 19 50.54 -22.22 21.95
CA THR A 19 49.78 -22.08 23.18
C THR A 19 48.52 -21.21 23.03
N ALA A 20 47.48 -21.63 23.76
CA ALA A 20 46.23 -20.93 23.95
C ALA A 20 46.42 -19.53 24.54
N ASN A 21 45.71 -18.55 23.98
CA ASN A 21 45.54 -17.23 24.57
C ASN A 21 44.04 -17.03 24.84
N ASN A 22 43.64 -17.24 26.09
CA ASN A 22 42.29 -16.97 26.59
C ASN A 22 42.13 -15.46 26.80
N GLY A 23 41.70 -14.75 25.76
CA GLY A 23 41.24 -13.37 25.85
C GLY A 23 39.72 -13.30 26.00
N LYS A 24 39.23 -12.97 27.19
CA LYS A 24 37.82 -12.59 27.42
C LYS A 24 37.48 -11.35 26.56
N PRO A 25 36.32 -11.31 25.88
CA PRO A 25 35.86 -10.07 25.26
C PRO A 25 35.47 -9.04 26.35
N PRO A 26 35.72 -7.74 26.13
CA PRO A 26 35.38 -6.70 27.09
C PRO A 26 33.85 -6.55 27.21
N PRO A 27 33.33 -6.18 28.39
CA PRO A 27 31.90 -5.95 28.56
C PRO A 27 31.44 -4.70 27.78
N PRO A 28 30.20 -4.66 27.29
CA PRO A 28 29.67 -3.49 26.60
C PRO A 28 29.62 -2.29 27.56
N ARG A 29 30.11 -1.15 27.07
CA ARG A 29 30.03 0.14 27.78
C ARG A 29 28.56 0.51 27.97
N ALA A 30 28.16 0.68 29.23
CA ALA A 30 26.92 1.33 29.59
C ALA A 30 26.99 2.82 29.22
N CYS A 31 26.28 3.23 28.17
CA CYS A 31 25.96 4.63 27.94
C CYS A 31 24.69 4.96 28.72
N ASN A 32 24.87 5.49 29.92
CA ASN A 32 23.83 6.21 30.66
C ASN A 32 23.57 7.56 29.98
N GLY A 33 22.36 7.75 29.46
CA GLY A 33 21.83 9.02 29.00
C GLY A 33 20.31 8.91 28.86
N PRO A 34 19.50 9.77 29.51
CA PRO A 34 18.05 9.64 29.50
C PRO A 34 17.50 10.12 28.15
N TRP A 35 17.08 9.18 27.31
CA TRP A 35 16.19 9.49 26.19
C TRP A 35 14.76 9.51 26.72
N THR A 36 14.24 10.72 26.92
CA THR A 36 12.82 10.94 27.18
C THR A 36 12.03 10.58 25.93
N ALA A 37 11.26 9.49 25.98
CA ALA A 37 10.23 9.19 25.00
C ALA A 37 9.20 10.33 24.96
N PRO A 38 8.68 10.73 23.78
CA PRO A 38 7.50 11.61 23.73
C PRO A 38 6.33 10.85 24.36
N SER A 39 5.70 11.48 25.35
CA SER A 39 4.55 10.91 26.05
C SER A 39 3.39 10.63 25.09
N CYS A 40 3.10 9.36 24.83
CA CYS A 40 1.80 8.94 24.30
C CYS A 40 0.72 9.31 25.32
N ARG A 41 -0.26 10.13 24.94
CA ARG A 41 -1.39 10.46 25.82
C ARG A 41 -2.37 9.27 25.85
N PRO A 42 -2.82 8.83 27.04
CA PRO A 42 -3.96 7.92 27.15
C PRO A 42 -5.22 8.57 26.59
N PHE A 43 -6.10 7.73 26.06
CA PHE A 43 -7.41 8.12 25.54
C PHE A 43 -8.28 8.74 26.66
N THR A 44 -8.53 10.05 26.59
CA THR A 44 -9.58 10.71 27.39
C THR A 44 -10.67 11.18 26.45
N SER A 45 -11.90 10.73 26.66
CA SER A 45 -13.09 11.11 25.90
C SER A 45 -13.22 12.65 25.82
N PRO A 46 -13.52 13.23 24.64
CA PRO A 46 -13.75 14.67 24.53
C PRO A 46 -15.10 15.05 25.17
N PRO A 47 -15.20 16.22 25.84
CA PRO A 47 -16.49 16.71 26.34
C PRO A 47 -17.41 17.12 25.20
N LEU A 48 -18.70 16.78 25.34
CA LEU A 48 -19.79 17.18 24.45
C LEU A 48 -19.88 18.71 24.39
N LEU A 49 -19.50 19.32 23.26
CA LEU A 49 -19.84 20.71 22.97
C LEU A 49 -21.31 20.79 22.51
N GLN A 50 -22.14 21.46 23.33
CA GLN A 50 -23.47 21.90 22.94
C GLN A 50 -23.35 23.02 21.89
N TRP A 51 -23.88 22.78 20.69
CA TRP A 51 -24.00 23.79 19.64
C TRP A 51 -25.27 24.60 19.84
N SER A 52 -25.13 25.90 20.13
CA SER A 52 -26.24 26.86 20.13
C SER A 52 -26.49 27.36 18.71
N SER A 53 -27.77 27.36 18.32
CA SER A 53 -28.28 27.75 17.01
C SER A 53 -28.24 29.27 16.83
N GLY A 54 -27.46 29.74 15.85
CA GLY A 54 -27.43 31.14 15.43
C GLY A 54 -27.31 31.24 13.92
N VAL A 55 -28.45 31.30 13.23
CA VAL A 55 -28.55 31.54 11.78
C VAL A 55 -28.25 33.01 11.49
N LYS A 56 -27.23 33.30 10.68
CA LYS A 56 -27.14 34.55 9.90
C LYS A 56 -26.62 34.25 8.48
N ALA A 57 -27.35 34.77 7.49
CA ALA A 57 -27.12 34.61 6.05
C ALA A 57 -25.85 35.31 5.57
N PRO A 58 -25.22 34.88 4.44
CA PRO A 58 -24.09 35.60 3.87
C PRO A 58 -24.54 36.65 2.84
N ALA A 59 -23.96 37.84 2.95
CA ALA A 59 -24.01 38.90 1.95
C ALA A 59 -22.99 38.66 0.82
N ARG A 60 -23.32 39.17 -0.36
CA ARG A 60 -22.60 39.03 -1.64
C ARG A 60 -21.36 39.94 -1.77
N ASN A 61 -20.44 39.44 -2.60
CA ASN A 61 -19.46 40.11 -3.47
C ASN A 61 -18.09 40.56 -2.93
N GLY A 62 -17.05 40.03 -3.60
CA GLY A 62 -15.66 40.51 -3.58
C GLY A 62 -14.73 39.46 -4.19
N GLU A 63 -14.53 39.49 -5.51
CA GLU A 63 -13.46 38.73 -6.19
C GLU A 63 -12.07 39.22 -5.72
N PRO A 64 -11.11 38.35 -5.39
CA PRO A 64 -9.71 38.74 -5.33
C PRO A 64 -9.00 38.44 -6.65
N LYS A 65 -8.25 39.44 -7.10
CA LYS A 65 -7.36 39.45 -8.27
C LYS A 65 -6.32 38.32 -8.23
N ALA A 66 -5.96 37.83 -9.41
CA ALA A 66 -4.83 36.95 -9.65
C ALA A 66 -3.52 37.59 -9.18
N GLY A 67 -2.87 36.93 -8.21
CA GLY A 67 -1.55 37.23 -7.70
C GLY A 67 -0.97 35.96 -7.08
N ALA A 68 0.19 35.54 -7.59
CA ALA A 68 0.85 34.30 -7.25
C ALA A 68 1.07 34.13 -5.73
N MET A 69 0.45 33.08 -5.17
CA MET A 69 0.89 32.38 -3.98
C MET A 69 0.53 30.92 -4.23
N ALA A 70 1.51 30.13 -4.69
CA ALA A 70 1.42 28.68 -4.66
C ALA A 70 1.35 28.27 -3.19
N GLY A 71 0.14 28.22 -2.64
CA GLY A 71 -0.09 27.70 -1.30
C GLY A 71 0.29 26.23 -1.33
N ALA A 72 1.40 25.89 -0.69
CA ALA A 72 1.78 24.50 -0.46
C ALA A 72 0.55 23.76 0.10
N SER A 73 0.07 22.75 -0.63
CA SER A 73 -1.05 21.93 -0.18
C SER A 73 -0.70 21.44 1.23
N ARG A 74 -1.56 21.78 2.20
CA ARG A 74 -1.33 21.48 3.61
C ARG A 74 -1.34 19.97 3.79
N ARG A 75 -0.16 19.36 3.95
CA ARG A 75 0.00 17.94 4.27
C ARG A 75 -0.70 17.64 5.59
N ILE A 76 -1.64 16.70 5.56
CA ILE A 76 -2.43 16.29 6.72
C ILE A 76 -1.81 14.98 7.23
N PRO A 77 -1.32 14.92 8.48
CA PRO A 77 -0.82 13.65 9.01
C PRO A 77 -1.97 12.65 9.14
N VAL A 78 -1.73 11.39 8.75
CA VAL A 78 -2.66 10.30 9.07
C VAL A 78 -2.64 10.08 10.60
N PRO A 79 -3.80 9.99 11.28
CA PRO A 79 -3.83 9.73 12.71
C PRO A 79 -3.12 8.43 13.09
N GLU A 80 -2.47 8.43 14.25
CA GLU A 80 -1.77 7.27 14.79
C GLU A 80 -2.43 6.79 16.09
N HIS A 81 -2.59 5.47 16.26
CA HIS A 81 -3.09 4.84 17.46
C HIS A 81 -2.13 3.75 17.95
N CYS A 82 -1.78 3.77 19.22
CA CYS A 82 -0.94 2.74 19.84
C CYS A 82 -1.80 1.74 20.63
N GLY A 83 -1.49 0.44 20.54
CA GLY A 83 -2.11 -0.58 21.38
C GLY A 83 -3.62 -0.75 21.15
N LEU A 84 -4.08 -0.55 19.92
CA LEU A 84 -5.50 -0.63 19.57
C LEU A 84 -5.97 -2.09 19.60
N ASP A 85 -6.90 -2.42 20.49
CA ASP A 85 -7.53 -3.73 20.53
C ASP A 85 -8.63 -3.88 19.46
N ARG A 86 -9.05 -5.14 19.22
CA ARG A 86 -10.09 -5.48 18.24
C ARG A 86 -11.41 -4.75 18.48
N HIS A 87 -11.87 -4.67 19.72
CA HIS A 87 -13.15 -4.07 20.05
C HIS A 87 -13.13 -2.56 19.76
N THR A 88 -12.08 -1.88 20.22
CA THR A 88 -11.87 -0.45 20.01
C THR A 88 -11.74 -0.13 18.52
N PHE A 89 -10.99 -0.93 17.75
CA PHE A 89 -10.92 -0.76 16.31
C PHE A 89 -12.31 -0.87 15.67
N LEU A 90 -13.03 -1.97 15.90
CA LEU A 90 -14.30 -2.24 15.24
C LEU A 90 -15.41 -1.26 15.60
N GLN A 91 -15.45 -0.75 16.84
CA GLN A 91 -16.52 0.13 17.32
C GLN A 91 -16.23 1.62 17.11
N LEU A 92 -14.97 2.04 17.27
CA LEU A 92 -14.63 3.47 17.32
C LEU A 92 -13.82 3.96 16.13
N VAL A 93 -13.03 3.10 15.49
CA VAL A 93 -12.10 3.50 14.42
C VAL A 93 -12.63 3.10 13.05
N TYR A 94 -12.97 1.82 12.89
CA TYR A 94 -13.46 1.25 11.65
C TYR A 94 -14.69 1.97 11.09
N PRO A 95 -15.70 2.38 11.89
CA PRO A 95 -16.87 3.08 11.36
C PRO A 95 -16.59 4.52 10.89
N LEU A 96 -15.44 5.10 11.26
CA LEU A 96 -15.06 6.45 10.83
C LEU A 96 -14.64 6.50 9.35
N ARG A 97 -14.25 5.36 8.78
CA ARG A 97 -13.90 5.22 7.35
C ARG A 97 -12.81 6.20 6.89
N ARG A 98 -11.85 6.46 7.78
CA ARG A 98 -10.64 7.24 7.51
C ARG A 98 -9.39 6.37 7.72
N PRO A 99 -8.29 6.66 7.01
CA PRO A 99 -7.03 5.96 7.22
C PRO A 99 -6.48 6.20 8.63
N VAL A 100 -5.79 5.20 9.16
CA VAL A 100 -5.16 5.26 10.48
C VAL A 100 -3.92 4.38 10.52
N VAL A 101 -2.85 4.87 11.12
CA VAL A 101 -1.67 4.06 11.45
C VAL A 101 -1.86 3.45 12.83
N ILE A 102 -1.67 2.15 12.95
CA ILE A 102 -1.81 1.39 14.17
C ILE A 102 -0.43 0.85 14.55
N LYS A 103 0.06 1.28 15.72
CA LYS A 103 1.40 0.99 16.21
C LYS A 103 1.37 -0.01 17.37
N GLY A 104 2.41 -0.81 17.46
CA GLY A 104 2.64 -1.72 18.59
C GLY A 104 1.70 -2.92 18.64
N LEU A 105 1.19 -3.38 17.50
CA LEU A 105 0.47 -4.65 17.42
C LEU A 105 1.44 -5.83 17.50
N ASP A 106 1.00 -6.93 18.12
CA ASP A 106 1.72 -8.21 18.03
C ASP A 106 1.47 -8.84 16.65
N LEU A 107 2.40 -8.62 15.74
CA LEU A 107 2.40 -9.20 14.40
C LEU A 107 3.09 -10.58 14.34
N GLY A 108 3.46 -11.16 15.48
CA GLY A 108 4.24 -12.39 15.53
C GLY A 108 5.75 -12.16 15.30
N PRO A 109 6.53 -13.25 15.15
CA PRO A 109 7.99 -13.15 14.99
C PRO A 109 8.43 -12.51 13.66
N CYS A 110 7.54 -12.30 12.68
CA CYS A 110 7.92 -11.80 11.34
C CYS A 110 8.75 -10.50 11.38
N THR A 111 8.41 -9.55 12.25
CA THR A 111 9.11 -8.25 12.34
C THR A 111 10.55 -8.34 12.84
N THR A 112 10.92 -9.47 13.46
CA THR A 112 12.29 -9.71 13.97
C THR A 112 13.02 -10.80 13.17
N LYS A 113 12.28 -11.76 12.61
CA LYS A 113 12.83 -12.95 11.93
C LYS A 113 13.08 -12.71 10.44
N TRP A 114 12.31 -11.85 9.79
CA TRP A 114 12.35 -11.64 8.34
C TRP A 114 13.56 -10.80 7.88
N SER A 115 14.77 -11.30 8.15
CA SER A 115 15.97 -10.83 7.45
C SER A 115 15.94 -11.28 5.98
N VAL A 116 16.76 -10.64 5.13
CA VAL A 116 16.93 -11.01 3.72
C VAL A 116 17.27 -12.50 3.60
N ASP A 117 18.27 -12.97 4.34
CA ASP A 117 18.70 -14.38 4.33
C ASP A 117 17.58 -15.35 4.73
N TYR A 118 16.82 -14.99 5.78
CA TYR A 118 15.72 -15.83 6.24
C TYR A 118 14.60 -15.90 5.21
N ILE A 119 14.19 -14.76 4.64
CA ILE A 119 13.13 -14.71 3.62
C ILE A 119 13.54 -15.48 2.38
N CYS A 120 14.77 -15.32 1.89
CA CYS A 120 15.28 -16.11 0.76
C CYS A 120 15.20 -17.62 1.06
N LYS A 121 15.65 -18.05 2.24
CA LYS A 121 15.61 -19.48 2.62
C LYS A 121 14.18 -20.01 2.77
N ALA A 122 13.30 -19.24 3.41
CA ALA A 122 11.94 -19.67 3.72
C ALA A 122 11.00 -19.62 2.50
N GLY A 123 11.18 -18.64 1.60
CA GLY A 123 10.43 -18.56 0.35
C GLY A 123 10.98 -19.44 -0.77
N GLY A 124 12.27 -19.78 -0.71
CA GLY A 124 12.93 -20.71 -1.62
C GLY A 124 12.99 -20.22 -3.07
N ASN A 125 13.11 -21.17 -3.99
CA ASN A 125 13.27 -20.91 -5.42
C ASN A 125 11.95 -20.84 -6.20
N LYS A 126 10.82 -20.57 -5.51
CA LYS A 126 9.51 -20.46 -6.16
C LYS A 126 9.53 -19.32 -7.16
N GLU A 127 9.16 -19.60 -8.41
CA GLU A 127 9.04 -18.58 -9.46
C GLU A 127 7.96 -17.56 -9.09
N VAL A 128 8.33 -16.28 -9.10
CA VAL A 128 7.44 -15.15 -8.84
C VAL A 128 7.45 -14.16 -9.98
N LYS A 129 6.28 -13.59 -10.27
CA LYS A 129 6.13 -12.52 -11.27
C LYS A 129 6.47 -11.18 -10.64
N ILE A 130 7.42 -10.47 -11.25
CA ILE A 130 7.95 -9.20 -10.76
C ILE A 130 7.83 -8.13 -11.83
N HIS A 131 7.83 -6.88 -11.37
CA HIS A 131 8.01 -5.70 -12.20
C HIS A 131 9.47 -5.28 -12.09
N VAL A 132 10.05 -4.92 -13.24
CA VAL A 132 11.42 -4.43 -13.36
C VAL A 132 11.36 -3.06 -14.03
N SER A 133 11.90 -2.02 -13.40
CA SER A 133 11.90 -0.67 -13.96
C SER A 133 13.31 -0.09 -13.93
N PRO A 134 13.80 0.57 -15.01
CA PRO A 134 15.10 1.24 -14.99
C PRO A 134 15.11 2.53 -14.16
N VAL A 135 13.95 2.98 -13.66
CA VAL A 135 13.79 4.21 -12.90
C VAL A 135 12.95 3.98 -11.65
N ALA A 136 13.11 4.86 -10.66
CA ALA A 136 12.38 4.78 -9.39
C ALA A 136 10.85 4.99 -9.57
N GLN A 137 10.47 5.94 -10.41
CA GLN A 137 9.08 6.30 -10.64
C GLN A 137 8.47 5.47 -11.77
N MET A 138 7.62 4.51 -11.40
CA MET A 138 6.92 3.67 -12.38
C MET A 138 5.78 4.45 -13.05
N ASP A 139 5.66 4.28 -14.36
CA ASP A 139 4.70 4.97 -15.21
C ASP A 139 3.82 3.95 -15.94
N PHE A 140 2.53 3.87 -15.58
CA PHE A 140 1.57 2.98 -16.25
C PHE A 140 1.01 3.55 -17.56
N LEU A 141 1.12 4.86 -17.80
CA LEU A 141 0.67 5.51 -19.02
C LEU A 141 1.60 5.14 -20.17
N ASN A 142 2.91 5.31 -19.94
CA ASN A 142 3.95 5.00 -20.92
C ASN A 142 4.53 3.58 -20.77
N LYS A 143 4.18 2.86 -19.70
CA LYS A 143 4.64 1.49 -19.38
C LYS A 143 6.17 1.38 -19.38
N ASN A 144 6.82 2.24 -18.58
CA ASN A 144 8.29 2.29 -18.45
C ASN A 144 8.89 1.14 -17.61
N PHE A 145 8.23 -0.02 -17.56
CA PHE A 145 8.62 -1.17 -16.76
C PHE A 145 8.25 -2.47 -17.47
N LEU A 146 8.93 -3.56 -17.10
CA LEU A 146 8.74 -4.88 -17.70
C LEU A 146 8.23 -5.88 -16.67
N TYR A 147 7.39 -6.81 -17.12
CA TYR A 147 7.05 -8.00 -16.36
C TYR A 147 8.10 -9.09 -16.61
N ARG A 148 8.66 -9.63 -15.53
CA ARG A 148 9.60 -10.75 -15.56
C ARG A 148 9.23 -11.78 -14.51
N SER A 149 9.89 -12.93 -14.56
CA SER A 149 9.85 -13.90 -13.48
C SER A 149 11.26 -14.19 -13.00
N LEU A 150 11.39 -14.44 -11.70
CA LEU A 150 12.61 -14.89 -11.05
C LEU A 150 12.27 -15.89 -9.94
N PRO A 151 13.21 -16.77 -9.56
CA PRO A 151 13.16 -17.46 -8.28
C PRO A 151 13.05 -16.44 -7.15
N PHE A 152 12.17 -16.70 -6.17
CA PHE A 152 11.85 -15.74 -5.11
C PHE A 152 13.07 -15.30 -4.31
N ASP A 153 13.95 -16.24 -3.94
CA ASP A 153 15.23 -15.97 -3.29
C ASP A 153 16.14 -15.03 -4.10
N ALA A 154 16.33 -15.30 -5.40
CA ALA A 154 17.11 -14.46 -6.30
C ALA A 154 16.50 -13.06 -6.45
N PHE A 155 15.18 -12.98 -6.58
CA PHE A 155 14.47 -11.69 -6.60
C PHE A 155 14.70 -10.90 -5.32
N VAL A 156 14.56 -11.52 -4.14
CA VAL A 156 14.71 -10.83 -2.86
C VAL A 156 16.13 -10.29 -2.70
N GLN A 157 17.15 -11.07 -3.08
CA GLN A 157 18.55 -10.59 -3.07
C GLN A 157 18.71 -9.37 -3.98
N ARG A 158 18.30 -9.46 -5.24
CA ARG A 158 18.41 -8.35 -6.19
C ARG A 158 17.62 -7.12 -5.73
N ALA A 159 16.45 -7.30 -5.13
CA ALA A 159 15.65 -6.17 -4.65
C ALA A 159 16.36 -5.34 -3.56
N THR A 160 17.33 -5.91 -2.83
CA THR A 160 18.11 -5.21 -1.79
C THR A 160 19.29 -4.40 -2.33
N GLU A 161 19.73 -4.70 -3.55
CA GLU A 161 20.90 -4.10 -4.17
C GLU A 161 20.56 -2.77 -4.86
N GLU A 162 21.54 -1.86 -4.94
CA GLU A 162 21.43 -0.65 -5.78
C GLU A 162 21.99 -0.85 -7.20
N LYS A 163 22.99 -1.73 -7.33
CA LYS A 163 23.64 -2.10 -8.59
C LYS A 163 23.69 -3.62 -8.70
N HIS A 164 23.19 -4.16 -9.80
CA HIS A 164 23.06 -5.59 -10.03
C HIS A 164 24.12 -6.10 -10.99
N LYS A 165 24.73 -7.24 -10.65
CA LYS A 165 25.63 -7.95 -11.58
C LYS A 165 24.86 -8.61 -12.73
N GLU A 166 23.67 -9.11 -12.42
CA GLU A 166 22.75 -9.71 -13.38
C GLU A 166 21.44 -8.91 -13.38
N TYR A 167 21.07 -8.36 -14.53
CA TYR A 167 19.92 -7.47 -14.70
C TYR A 167 19.18 -7.76 -16.01
N PHE A 168 17.97 -7.21 -16.16
CA PHE A 168 17.14 -7.37 -17.36
C PHE A 168 17.18 -6.15 -18.30
N ILE A 169 17.33 -4.95 -17.75
CA ILE A 169 17.23 -3.65 -18.43
C ILE A 169 18.51 -2.86 -18.19
N SER A 170 18.87 -2.61 -16.92
CA SER A 170 20.01 -1.78 -16.53
C SER A 170 20.60 -2.20 -15.19
N GLU A 171 21.86 -1.88 -14.95
CA GLU A 171 22.57 -2.19 -13.69
C GLU A 171 21.86 -1.62 -12.45
N GLU A 172 21.16 -0.49 -12.56
CA GLU A 172 20.46 0.18 -11.45
C GLU A 172 18.94 -0.01 -11.48
N GLU A 173 18.46 -1.07 -12.16
CA GLU A 173 17.03 -1.36 -12.24
C GLU A 173 16.40 -1.64 -10.87
N LYS A 174 15.12 -1.36 -10.74
CA LYS A 174 14.36 -1.52 -9.50
C LYS A 174 13.37 -2.66 -9.67
N TYR A 175 13.23 -3.44 -8.61
CA TYR A 175 12.36 -4.61 -8.58
C TYR A 175 11.14 -4.39 -7.69
N TYR A 176 10.00 -4.88 -8.14
CA TYR A 176 8.76 -4.87 -7.35
C TYR A 176 7.96 -6.15 -7.53
N LEU A 177 7.68 -6.81 -6.41
CA LEU A 177 6.78 -7.95 -6.31
C LEU A 177 5.45 -7.53 -5.70
N ARG A 178 4.37 -7.94 -6.37
CA ARG A 178 3.01 -8.03 -5.83
C ARG A 178 2.56 -9.46 -6.04
N SER A 179 2.43 -10.25 -4.97
CA SER A 179 2.09 -11.67 -5.14
C SER A 179 0.72 -11.88 -5.80
N LEU A 180 0.59 -12.98 -6.54
CA LEU A 180 -0.59 -13.35 -7.32
C LEU A 180 -0.91 -14.81 -7.05
N GLY A 181 -2.20 -15.17 -6.93
CA GLY A 181 -2.65 -16.55 -6.76
C GLY A 181 -2.06 -17.49 -7.83
N GLU A 182 -2.10 -18.79 -7.57
CA GLU A 182 -1.48 -19.81 -8.43
C GLU A 182 -1.93 -19.67 -9.89
N ASP A 183 -3.23 -19.61 -10.14
CA ASP A 183 -3.80 -19.09 -11.38
C ASP A 183 -4.31 -17.67 -11.17
N ALA A 184 -3.54 -16.66 -11.59
CA ALA A 184 -3.89 -15.24 -11.42
C ALA A 184 -5.27 -14.85 -11.99
N ARG A 185 -5.87 -15.65 -12.88
CA ARG A 185 -7.22 -15.40 -13.43
C ARG A 185 -8.36 -15.98 -12.57
N LYS A 186 -8.05 -16.92 -11.67
CA LYS A 186 -9.05 -17.64 -10.86
C LYS A 186 -8.83 -17.47 -9.36
N ASP A 187 -7.58 -17.38 -8.95
CA ASP A 187 -7.16 -17.40 -7.57
C ASP A 187 -6.69 -16.02 -7.12
N VAL A 188 -7.24 -15.57 -6.00
CA VAL A 188 -6.69 -14.47 -5.20
C VAL A 188 -5.32 -14.87 -4.64
N ALA A 189 -4.47 -13.88 -4.38
CA ALA A 189 -3.27 -14.14 -3.60
C ALA A 189 -3.64 -14.48 -2.15
N ASP A 190 -2.94 -15.46 -1.59
CA ASP A 190 -3.08 -15.85 -0.19
C ASP A 190 -1.72 -16.35 0.30
N ILE A 191 -1.08 -15.57 1.17
CA ILE A 191 0.25 -15.89 1.71
C ILE A 191 0.27 -17.27 2.37
N ARG A 192 -0.84 -17.73 2.94
CA ARG A 192 -0.95 -19.03 3.60
C ARG A 192 -0.83 -20.19 2.61
N LYS A 193 -1.26 -19.97 1.37
CA LYS A 193 -1.14 -20.96 0.28
C LYS A 193 0.21 -20.84 -0.41
N GLN A 194 0.63 -19.61 -0.69
CA GLN A 194 1.76 -19.36 -1.58
C GLN A 194 3.11 -19.43 -0.86
N PHE A 195 3.15 -19.05 0.41
CA PHE A 195 4.33 -18.95 1.26
C PHE A 195 4.01 -19.44 2.68
N PRO A 196 3.62 -20.73 2.85
CA PRO A 196 3.12 -21.26 4.13
C PRO A 196 4.11 -21.06 5.28
N THR A 197 5.39 -21.31 5.06
CA THR A 197 6.45 -21.13 6.08
C THR A 197 6.57 -19.68 6.55
N LEU A 198 6.42 -18.70 5.66
CA LEU A 198 6.43 -17.29 6.04
C LEU A 198 5.10 -16.91 6.70
N ALA A 199 3.98 -17.49 6.27
CA ALA A 199 2.67 -17.21 6.86
C ALA A 199 2.57 -17.63 8.34
N GLU A 200 3.34 -18.63 8.78
CA GLU A 200 3.43 -19.04 10.20
C GLU A 200 4.09 -17.97 11.09
N ASP A 201 4.92 -17.10 10.51
CA ASP A 201 5.63 -16.07 11.28
C ASP A 201 4.79 -14.79 11.50
N ILE A 202 3.71 -14.60 10.75
CA ILE A 202 2.89 -13.38 10.79
C ILE A 202 1.52 -13.63 11.40
N LYS A 203 1.18 -12.84 12.43
CA LYS A 203 -0.15 -12.76 13.00
C LYS A 203 -0.90 -11.60 12.35
N ILE A 204 -1.86 -11.91 11.48
CA ILE A 204 -2.75 -10.90 10.88
C ILE A 204 -3.70 -10.37 11.97
N PRO A 205 -3.81 -9.04 12.18
CA PRO A 205 -4.75 -8.48 13.14
C PRO A 205 -6.20 -8.89 12.86
N GLU A 206 -6.91 -9.37 13.88
CA GLU A 206 -8.30 -9.85 13.78
C GLU A 206 -9.32 -8.71 13.74
N PHE A 207 -9.14 -7.77 12.81
CA PHE A 207 -9.97 -6.56 12.65
C PHE A 207 -11.15 -6.73 11.68
N PHE A 208 -11.43 -7.94 11.24
CA PHE A 208 -12.54 -8.30 10.36
C PHE A 208 -12.93 -9.76 10.60
N GLU A 209 -14.16 -10.13 10.24
CA GLU A 209 -14.63 -11.51 10.35
C GLU A 209 -13.99 -12.40 9.28
N LYS A 210 -13.73 -13.68 9.60
CA LYS A 210 -12.98 -14.59 8.72
C LYS A 210 -13.63 -14.76 7.34
N GLU A 211 -14.95 -14.69 7.28
CA GLU A 211 -15.77 -14.81 6.07
C GLU A 211 -15.62 -13.59 5.13
N GLN A 212 -15.24 -12.44 5.69
CA GLN A 212 -14.97 -11.22 4.93
C GLN A 212 -13.62 -11.28 4.21
N PHE A 213 -12.69 -12.13 4.65
CA PHE A 213 -11.37 -12.27 4.04
C PHE A 213 -11.45 -12.41 2.51
N PHE A 214 -10.69 -11.58 1.80
CA PHE A 214 -10.60 -11.65 0.35
C PHE A 214 -9.23 -12.14 -0.10
N SER A 215 -8.14 -11.47 0.29
CA SER A 215 -6.79 -11.79 -0.20
C SER A 215 -5.72 -11.34 0.79
N SER A 216 -4.58 -12.03 0.80
CA SER A 216 -3.35 -11.55 1.46
C SER A 216 -2.19 -11.53 0.45
N VAL A 217 -1.54 -10.38 0.33
CA VAL A 217 -0.62 -10.07 -0.76
C VAL A 217 0.74 -9.69 -0.22
N PHE A 218 1.78 -10.40 -0.64
CA PHE A 218 3.18 -10.01 -0.41
C PHE A 218 3.53 -8.81 -1.29
N ARG A 219 4.12 -7.78 -0.68
CA ARG A 219 4.67 -6.59 -1.36
C ARG A 219 6.15 -6.47 -0.99
N ILE A 220 7.03 -6.61 -1.96
CA ILE A 220 8.48 -6.45 -1.77
C ILE A 220 8.98 -5.50 -2.86
N SER A 221 9.74 -4.49 -2.47
CA SER A 221 10.18 -3.42 -3.38
C SER A 221 11.61 -3.03 -3.10
N SER A 222 12.34 -2.72 -4.17
CA SER A 222 13.63 -2.04 -4.07
C SER A 222 13.50 -0.65 -3.44
N PRO A 223 14.57 -0.14 -2.80
CA PRO A 223 14.60 1.22 -2.30
C PRO A 223 14.31 2.25 -3.41
N SER A 224 13.65 3.32 -3.00
CA SER A 224 13.15 4.46 -3.79
C SER A 224 12.03 4.16 -4.78
N LEU A 225 11.60 2.91 -4.93
CA LEU A 225 10.56 2.58 -5.91
C LEU A 225 9.23 3.22 -5.51
N GLN A 226 8.66 3.99 -6.44
CA GLN A 226 7.37 4.64 -6.33
C GLN A 226 6.36 3.97 -7.25
N LEU A 227 5.24 3.53 -6.64
CA LEU A 227 4.07 3.08 -7.38
C LEU A 227 3.15 4.27 -7.68
N TRP A 228 2.42 4.18 -8.79
CA TRP A 228 1.39 5.17 -9.10
C TRP A 228 0.24 5.14 -8.10
N THR A 229 -0.45 6.27 -7.98
CA THR A 229 -1.64 6.42 -7.15
C THR A 229 -2.79 5.59 -7.71
N HIS A 230 -3.40 4.76 -6.86
CA HIS A 230 -4.57 3.93 -7.21
C HIS A 230 -5.49 3.77 -6.00
N TYR A 231 -6.68 3.19 -6.21
CA TYR A 231 -7.55 2.73 -5.13
C TYR A 231 -7.94 1.26 -5.32
N ASP A 232 -8.34 0.63 -4.22
CA ASP A 232 -8.90 -0.72 -4.20
C ASP A 232 -10.37 -0.66 -3.71
N VAL A 233 -11.17 -1.66 -4.09
CA VAL A 233 -12.61 -1.75 -3.75
C VAL A 233 -12.82 -2.47 -2.40
N MET A 234 -11.77 -3.15 -1.92
CA MET A 234 -11.74 -3.83 -0.63
C MET A 234 -11.12 -2.94 0.45
N ASP A 235 -11.47 -3.18 1.71
CA ASP A 235 -10.72 -2.62 2.82
C ASP A 235 -9.37 -3.32 2.92
N ASN A 236 -8.34 -2.59 3.39
CA ASN A 236 -6.96 -3.05 3.35
C ASN A 236 -6.21 -2.73 4.65
N LEU A 237 -5.46 -3.71 5.17
CA LEU A 237 -4.40 -3.50 6.15
C LEU A 237 -3.07 -3.63 5.42
N LEU A 238 -2.33 -2.54 5.31
CA LEU A 238 -0.94 -2.55 4.87
C LEU A 238 -0.04 -2.73 6.09
N ILE A 239 0.48 -3.94 6.28
CA ILE A 239 1.38 -4.30 7.37
C ILE A 239 2.82 -4.13 6.87
N GLN A 240 3.54 -3.14 7.37
CA GLN A 240 4.96 -2.94 7.05
C GLN A 240 5.80 -3.82 7.98
N VAL A 241 6.35 -4.93 7.47
CA VAL A 241 7.07 -5.90 8.30
C VAL A 241 8.54 -5.52 8.44
N THR A 242 9.17 -5.09 7.35
CA THR A 242 10.58 -4.64 7.33
C THR A 242 10.76 -3.40 6.46
N GLY A 243 11.74 -2.56 6.81
CA GLY A 243 12.07 -1.32 6.09
C GLY A 243 11.03 -0.22 6.25
N ARG A 244 11.37 0.98 5.76
CA ARG A 244 10.50 2.16 5.81
C ARG A 244 9.71 2.41 4.53
N LYS A 245 8.44 2.78 4.66
CA LYS A 245 7.56 3.09 3.52
C LYS A 245 6.76 4.37 3.73
N ARG A 246 6.90 5.32 2.82
CA ARG A 246 6.06 6.51 2.76
C ARG A 246 4.76 6.20 2.03
N VAL A 247 3.63 6.61 2.61
CA VAL A 247 2.31 6.45 2.01
C VAL A 247 1.59 7.78 2.01
N VAL A 248 1.13 8.18 0.82
CA VAL A 248 0.29 9.36 0.61
C VAL A 248 -1.10 8.90 0.24
N LEU A 249 -2.13 9.45 0.88
CA LEU A 249 -3.53 9.11 0.64
C LEU A 249 -4.36 10.32 0.23
N TYR A 250 -5.39 10.07 -0.57
CA TYR A 250 -6.40 11.06 -0.94
C TYR A 250 -7.79 10.50 -0.68
N SER A 251 -8.70 11.38 -0.28
CA SER A 251 -10.09 11.01 -0.02
C SER A 251 -10.74 10.41 -1.28
N PRO A 252 -11.66 9.43 -1.16
CA PRO A 252 -12.49 9.01 -2.28
C PRO A 252 -13.21 10.18 -2.97
N ARG A 253 -13.50 11.26 -2.22
CA ARG A 253 -14.15 12.49 -2.74
C ARG A 253 -13.24 13.35 -3.61
N ASP A 254 -11.93 13.15 -3.54
CA ASP A 254 -10.96 13.86 -4.38
C ASP A 254 -10.80 13.22 -5.76
N ALA A 255 -11.60 12.19 -6.11
CA ALA A 255 -11.58 11.53 -7.42
C ALA A 255 -11.59 12.51 -8.61
N ALA A 256 -12.35 13.61 -8.52
CA ALA A 256 -12.44 14.64 -9.56
C ALA A 256 -11.15 15.47 -9.73
N TYR A 257 -10.22 15.43 -8.76
CA TYR A 257 -8.96 16.16 -8.76
C TYR A 257 -7.77 15.28 -9.16
N LEU A 258 -7.97 13.96 -9.22
CA LEU A 258 -6.90 12.97 -9.40
C LEU A 258 -6.72 12.49 -10.84
N TYR A 259 -7.53 12.97 -11.80
CA TYR A 259 -7.41 12.60 -13.22
C TYR A 259 -7.35 11.08 -13.42
N LEU A 260 -8.47 10.42 -13.12
CA LEU A 260 -8.52 8.97 -13.06
C LEU A 260 -8.63 8.32 -14.45
N MET A 261 -7.79 7.31 -14.68
CA MET A 261 -7.89 6.35 -15.76
C MET A 261 -8.16 4.96 -15.15
N GLY A 262 -9.44 4.60 -15.08
CA GLY A 262 -9.89 3.42 -14.33
C GLY A 262 -9.63 3.60 -12.83
N ASP A 263 -8.87 2.69 -12.24
CA ASP A 263 -8.51 2.65 -10.83
C ASP A 263 -7.27 3.48 -10.46
N LYS A 264 -6.63 4.13 -11.45
CA LYS A 264 -5.32 4.80 -11.31
C LYS A 264 -5.43 6.29 -11.62
N SER A 265 -4.58 7.09 -10.99
CA SER A 265 -4.43 8.52 -11.28
C SER A 265 -3.32 8.78 -12.29
N GLU A 266 -3.57 9.62 -13.29
CA GLU A 266 -2.58 10.06 -14.28
C GLU A 266 -1.47 10.96 -13.71
N VAL A 267 -1.65 11.48 -12.49
CA VAL A 267 -0.63 12.28 -11.79
C VAL A 267 0.40 11.35 -11.16
N LEU A 268 1.55 11.19 -11.83
CA LEU A 268 2.62 10.29 -11.40
C LEU A 268 3.53 10.94 -10.35
N ASP A 269 3.94 12.19 -10.55
CA ASP A 269 4.73 12.94 -9.57
C ASP A 269 3.76 13.73 -8.68
N ILE A 270 3.53 13.21 -7.48
CA ILE A 270 2.59 13.79 -6.52
C ILE A 270 3.24 14.88 -5.65
N ASP A 271 4.58 14.92 -5.58
CA ASP A 271 5.31 15.89 -4.78
C ASP A 271 5.61 17.17 -5.58
N ASN A 272 5.79 17.03 -6.90
CA ASN A 272 5.93 18.13 -7.85
C ASN A 272 5.05 17.90 -9.10
N PRO A 273 3.72 17.99 -8.96
CA PRO A 273 2.79 17.73 -10.07
C PRO A 273 2.90 18.80 -11.16
N ASP A 274 2.82 18.37 -12.43
CA ASP A 274 2.66 19.30 -13.56
C ASP A 274 1.26 19.93 -13.52
N LEU A 275 1.14 21.09 -12.87
CA LEU A 275 -0.12 21.82 -12.74
C LEU A 275 -0.57 22.51 -14.04
N ASN A 276 0.25 22.57 -15.08
CA ASN A 276 -0.22 22.98 -16.40
C ASN A 276 -1.06 21.87 -17.03
N LYS A 277 -0.64 20.61 -16.86
CA LYS A 277 -1.37 19.44 -17.34
C LYS A 277 -2.52 19.04 -16.40
N TYR A 278 -2.31 19.12 -15.09
CA TYR A 278 -3.23 18.65 -14.06
C TYR A 278 -3.63 19.76 -13.06
N PRO A 279 -4.20 20.89 -13.51
CA PRO A 279 -4.46 22.04 -12.65
C PRO A 279 -5.36 21.75 -11.44
N LEU A 280 -6.31 20.81 -11.56
CA LEU A 280 -7.23 20.45 -10.48
C LEU A 280 -6.57 19.68 -9.35
N PHE A 281 -5.40 19.07 -9.58
CA PHE A 281 -4.70 18.28 -8.57
C PHE A 281 -4.30 19.11 -7.35
N SER A 282 -4.06 20.41 -7.54
CA SER A 282 -3.84 21.39 -6.47
C SER A 282 -4.95 21.44 -5.41
N LYS A 283 -6.16 20.95 -5.73
CA LYS A 283 -7.31 20.90 -4.82
C LYS A 283 -7.39 19.59 -4.02
N ALA A 284 -6.63 18.56 -4.38
CA ALA A 284 -6.64 17.28 -3.68
C ALA A 284 -6.03 17.42 -2.28
N ARG A 285 -6.68 16.85 -1.26
CA ARG A 285 -6.21 16.90 0.13
C ARG A 285 -5.19 15.80 0.35
N HIS A 286 -3.95 16.20 0.61
CA HIS A 286 -2.80 15.31 0.78
C HIS A 286 -2.73 14.79 2.23
N TYR A 287 -3.06 13.51 2.46
CA TYR A 287 -2.82 12.82 3.73
C TYR A 287 -1.51 12.04 3.65
N GLU A 288 -0.68 12.05 4.69
CA GLU A 288 0.66 11.43 4.63
C GLU A 288 1.03 10.72 5.93
N CYS A 289 1.71 9.58 5.81
CA CYS A 289 2.42 8.90 6.90
C CYS A 289 3.66 8.16 6.39
N CYS A 290 4.63 7.95 7.29
CA CYS A 290 5.75 7.03 7.10
C CYS A 290 5.52 5.82 8.00
N LEU A 291 5.46 4.63 7.39
CA LEU A 291 5.34 3.36 8.09
C LEU A 291 6.73 2.84 8.41
N GLU A 292 6.98 2.61 9.70
CA GLU A 292 8.16 1.91 10.19
C GLU A 292 7.91 0.39 10.24
N ALA A 293 8.97 -0.39 10.46
CA ALA A 293 8.82 -1.83 10.69
C ALA A 293 7.95 -2.10 11.93
N GLY A 294 6.85 -2.85 11.72
CA GLY A 294 5.84 -3.16 12.73
C GLY A 294 4.59 -2.30 12.67
N ASP A 295 4.57 -1.23 11.86
CA ASP A 295 3.39 -0.39 11.70
C ASP A 295 2.36 -1.03 10.77
N VAL A 296 1.07 -0.81 11.08
CA VAL A 296 -0.05 -1.24 10.25
C VAL A 296 -0.88 -0.04 9.84
N LEU A 297 -1.03 0.19 8.53
CA LEU A 297 -1.93 1.21 8.00
C LEU A 297 -3.26 0.57 7.61
N PHE A 298 -4.36 1.02 8.23
CA PHE A 298 -5.69 0.76 7.71
C PHE A 298 -6.01 1.74 6.59
N ILE A 299 -6.38 1.20 5.43
CA ILE A 299 -6.83 1.93 4.25
C ILE A 299 -8.28 1.48 3.98
N PRO A 300 -9.28 2.33 4.29
CA PRO A 300 -10.65 2.03 3.93
C PRO A 300 -10.79 1.94 2.40
N ALA A 301 -11.69 1.08 1.91
CA ALA A 301 -12.00 0.94 0.49
C ALA A 301 -12.22 2.31 -0.16
N LEU A 302 -11.81 2.42 -1.43
CA LEU A 302 -11.89 3.61 -2.28
C LEU A 302 -10.92 4.74 -1.92
N TRP A 303 -10.15 4.65 -0.83
CA TRP A 303 -9.10 5.61 -0.56
C TRP A 303 -7.95 5.42 -1.55
N PHE A 304 -7.64 6.51 -2.25
CA PHE A 304 -6.50 6.53 -3.16
C PHE A 304 -5.23 6.54 -2.33
N HIS A 305 -4.23 5.80 -2.76
CA HIS A 305 -2.96 5.74 -2.09
C HIS A 305 -1.79 5.62 -3.07
N ASN A 306 -0.70 6.31 -2.76
CA ASN A 306 0.59 6.26 -3.41
C ASN A 306 1.62 5.75 -2.40
N THR A 307 2.52 4.88 -2.82
CA THR A 307 3.54 4.33 -1.92
C THR A 307 4.93 4.51 -2.50
N ILE A 308 5.86 4.97 -1.67
CA ILE A 308 7.29 4.99 -1.95
C ILE A 308 8.00 4.14 -0.91
N ALA A 309 8.75 3.15 -1.38
CA ALA A 309 9.65 2.37 -0.52
C ALA A 309 10.89 3.22 -0.26
N GLU A 310 11.03 3.82 0.92
CA GLU A 310 12.20 4.65 1.24
C GLU A 310 13.43 3.78 1.49
N GLU A 311 13.21 2.54 1.93
CA GLU A 311 14.21 1.50 2.08
C GLU A 311 13.75 0.23 1.36
N PHE A 312 14.65 -0.74 1.23
CA PHE A 312 14.22 -2.10 0.93
C PHE A 312 13.28 -2.56 2.04
N GLY A 313 12.15 -3.13 1.67
CA GLY A 313 11.18 -3.55 2.67
C GLY A 313 10.20 -4.59 2.18
N VAL A 314 9.70 -5.36 3.14
CA VAL A 314 8.67 -6.38 2.97
C VAL A 314 7.42 -5.95 3.70
N ALA A 315 6.31 -5.96 2.99
CA ALA A 315 5.00 -5.68 3.55
C ALA A 315 3.99 -6.75 3.13
N VAL A 316 2.94 -6.89 3.94
CA VAL A 316 1.80 -7.76 3.66
C VAL A 316 0.54 -6.90 3.65
N ASN A 317 -0.14 -6.86 2.51
CA ASN A 317 -1.49 -6.31 2.43
C ASN A 317 -2.51 -7.40 2.75
N VAL A 318 -3.53 -7.07 3.53
CA VAL A 318 -4.66 -7.97 3.81
C VAL A 318 -5.94 -7.26 3.40
N PHE A 319 -6.61 -7.82 2.40
CA PHE A 319 -7.85 -7.29 1.84
C PHE A 319 -9.07 -8.06 2.37
N TRP A 320 -10.14 -7.34 2.72
CA TRP A 320 -11.41 -7.94 3.08
C TRP A 320 -12.60 -7.14 2.56
N ARG A 321 -13.73 -7.84 2.46
CA ARG A 321 -15.01 -7.31 2.00
C ARG A 321 -15.70 -6.52 3.11
N GLN A 322 -15.91 -5.23 2.87
CA GLN A 322 -16.74 -4.39 3.73
C GLN A 322 -18.24 -4.53 3.43
N LEU A 323 -18.59 -4.82 2.17
CA LEU A 323 -19.97 -5.10 1.76
C LEU A 323 -20.25 -6.61 1.82
N SER A 324 -21.50 -6.98 1.62
CA SER A 324 -21.86 -8.39 1.45
C SER A 324 -21.23 -8.97 0.18
N SER A 325 -20.92 -10.26 0.21
CA SER A 325 -20.12 -10.92 -0.83
C SER A 325 -20.71 -10.80 -2.24
N GLU A 326 -22.03 -10.76 -2.34
CA GLU A 326 -22.81 -10.65 -3.58
C GLU A 326 -22.71 -9.28 -4.25
N CYS A 327 -22.22 -8.26 -3.54
CA CYS A 327 -21.97 -6.95 -4.12
C CYS A 327 -20.72 -6.92 -5.01
N TYR A 328 -19.81 -7.88 -4.87
CA TYR A 328 -18.53 -7.91 -5.57
C TYR A 328 -18.57 -8.79 -6.82
N ASP A 329 -17.75 -8.44 -7.81
CA ASP A 329 -17.56 -9.25 -9.01
C ASP A 329 -16.79 -10.54 -8.65
N LYS A 330 -17.42 -11.70 -8.89
CA LYS A 330 -16.86 -13.03 -8.58
C LYS A 330 -15.61 -13.37 -9.41
N THR A 331 -15.38 -12.65 -10.50
CA THR A 331 -14.21 -12.82 -11.37
C THR A 331 -13.07 -11.87 -11.00
N ASP A 332 -13.23 -11.05 -9.96
CA ASP A 332 -12.18 -10.19 -9.47
C ASP A 332 -11.24 -10.97 -8.52
N THR A 333 -10.03 -11.23 -9.00
CA THR A 333 -8.96 -11.83 -8.20
C THR A 333 -8.00 -10.79 -7.63
N TYR A 334 -8.15 -9.51 -8.02
CA TYR A 334 -7.24 -8.43 -7.63
C TYR A 334 -7.82 -7.58 -6.49
N GLY A 335 -9.13 -7.30 -6.52
CA GLY A 335 -9.81 -6.41 -5.58
C GLY A 335 -10.09 -5.00 -6.14
N ASN A 336 -10.02 -4.83 -7.46
CA ASN A 336 -10.09 -3.52 -8.14
C ASN A 336 -11.32 -3.38 -9.04
N LYS A 337 -12.07 -4.46 -9.29
CA LYS A 337 -13.28 -4.35 -10.10
C LYS A 337 -14.38 -3.71 -9.28
N ASP A 338 -15.08 -2.77 -9.92
CA ASP A 338 -16.20 -2.09 -9.29
C ASP A 338 -17.24 -3.09 -8.76
N PRO A 339 -17.93 -2.77 -7.65
CA PRO A 339 -19.08 -3.54 -7.21
C PRO A 339 -20.10 -3.69 -8.34
N VAL A 340 -20.79 -4.83 -8.40
CA VAL A 340 -21.68 -5.21 -9.51
C VAL A 340 -22.73 -4.12 -9.79
N ALA A 341 -23.25 -3.49 -8.73
CA ALA A 341 -24.21 -2.40 -8.84
C ALA A 341 -23.61 -1.15 -9.52
N ALA A 342 -22.38 -0.79 -9.18
CA ALA A 342 -21.67 0.35 -9.78
C ALA A 342 -21.36 0.08 -11.26
N SER A 343 -20.80 -1.10 -11.58
CA SER A 343 -20.54 -1.50 -12.97
C SER A 343 -21.81 -1.46 -13.83
N ARG A 344 -22.93 -2.01 -13.32
CA ARG A 344 -24.22 -1.95 -14.01
C ARG A 344 -24.75 -0.52 -14.17
N ALA A 345 -24.57 0.33 -13.17
CA ALA A 345 -24.99 1.74 -13.24
C ALA A 345 -24.21 2.50 -14.32
N VAL A 346 -22.90 2.28 -14.42
CA VAL A 346 -22.05 2.86 -15.48
C VAL A 346 -22.52 2.38 -16.87
N GLN A 347 -22.81 1.08 -17.05
CA GLN A 347 -23.35 0.57 -18.32
C GLN A 347 -24.72 1.17 -18.70
N ILE A 348 -25.55 1.51 -17.72
CA ILE A 348 -26.82 2.22 -17.97
C ILE A 348 -26.56 3.67 -18.35
N LEU A 349 -25.62 4.33 -17.66
CA LEU A 349 -25.21 5.70 -17.99
C LEU A 349 -24.68 5.79 -19.41
N ASP A 350 -23.81 4.87 -19.84
CA ASP A 350 -23.27 4.84 -21.20
C ASP A 350 -24.38 4.71 -22.25
N ARG A 351 -25.42 3.92 -21.98
CA ARG A 351 -26.59 3.83 -22.86
C ARG A 351 -27.38 5.13 -22.90
N ALA A 352 -27.56 5.81 -21.76
CA ALA A 352 -28.22 7.11 -21.73
C ALA A 352 -27.43 8.19 -22.49
N LEU A 353 -26.09 8.17 -22.39
CA LEU A 353 -25.21 9.07 -23.13
C LEU A 353 -25.30 8.81 -24.64
N LYS A 354 -25.36 7.55 -25.08
CA LYS A 354 -25.59 7.19 -26.49
C LYS A 354 -26.91 7.75 -27.04
N THR A 355 -27.98 7.80 -26.24
CA THR A 355 -29.23 8.43 -26.66
C THR A 355 -29.10 9.95 -26.81
N LEU A 356 -28.27 10.60 -25.97
CA LEU A 356 -28.00 12.04 -26.12
C LEU A 356 -27.17 12.36 -27.36
N ASP A 357 -26.42 11.40 -27.92
CA ASP A 357 -25.65 11.58 -29.16
C ASP A 357 -26.53 11.81 -30.40
N GLU A 358 -27.84 11.53 -30.31
CA GLU A 358 -28.80 11.82 -31.37
C GLU A 358 -29.13 13.32 -31.49
N LEU A 359 -28.78 14.12 -30.47
CA LEU A 359 -29.01 15.56 -30.43
C LEU A 359 -27.80 16.34 -30.96
N PRO A 360 -28.00 17.56 -31.51
CA PRO A 360 -26.89 18.46 -31.78
C PRO A 360 -26.05 18.76 -30.53
N GLU A 361 -24.76 19.07 -30.73
CA GLU A 361 -23.77 19.21 -29.65
C GLU A 361 -24.21 20.16 -28.53
N GLU A 362 -24.78 21.32 -28.87
CA GLU A 362 -25.26 22.30 -27.89
C GLU A 362 -26.37 21.74 -26.98
N TYR A 363 -27.30 20.97 -27.55
CA TYR A 363 -28.38 20.34 -26.80
C TYR A 363 -27.84 19.20 -25.93
N LYS A 364 -26.93 18.39 -26.48
CA LYS A 364 -26.24 17.33 -25.74
C LYS A 364 -25.49 17.90 -24.53
N ASP A 365 -24.70 18.96 -24.69
CA ASP A 365 -23.97 19.62 -23.59
C ASP A 365 -24.93 20.11 -22.50
N PHE A 366 -25.99 20.83 -22.88
CA PHE A 366 -26.98 21.33 -21.93
C PHE A 366 -27.62 20.20 -21.11
N TYR A 367 -28.08 19.13 -21.76
CA TYR A 367 -28.71 18.01 -21.07
C TYR A 367 -27.72 17.17 -20.26
N ALA A 368 -26.46 17.04 -20.69
CA ALA A 368 -25.40 16.41 -19.92
C ALA A 368 -25.14 17.17 -18.60
N ARG A 369 -25.02 18.50 -18.64
CA ARG A 369 -24.89 19.34 -17.43
C ARG A 369 -26.07 19.14 -16.48
N ARG A 370 -27.30 19.08 -17.02
CA ARG A 370 -28.51 18.81 -16.22
C ARG A 370 -28.49 17.43 -15.58
N MET A 371 -27.97 16.40 -16.26
CA MET A 371 -27.81 15.06 -15.69
C MET A 371 -26.80 15.06 -14.54
N VAL A 372 -25.65 15.72 -14.69
CA VAL A 372 -24.65 15.86 -13.63
C VAL A 372 -25.26 16.51 -12.38
N LEU A 373 -25.96 17.64 -12.54
CA LEU A 373 -26.65 18.31 -11.42
C LEU A 373 -27.67 17.40 -10.74
N ARG A 374 -28.39 16.59 -11.51
CA ARG A 374 -29.36 15.63 -10.96
C ARG A 374 -28.68 14.50 -10.18
N ILE A 375 -27.53 14.01 -10.64
CA ILE A 375 -26.73 13.01 -9.93
C ILE A 375 -26.21 13.61 -8.62
N GLN A 376 -25.59 14.79 -8.67
CA GLN A 376 -25.11 15.50 -7.49
C GLN A 376 -26.23 15.70 -6.46
N ALA A 377 -27.38 16.23 -6.87
CA ALA A 377 -28.49 16.50 -5.97
C ALA A 377 -29.12 15.23 -5.34
N LYS A 378 -29.12 14.10 -6.04
CA LYS A 378 -29.80 12.87 -5.59
C LYS A 378 -28.90 11.85 -4.92
N ALA A 379 -27.62 11.80 -5.27
CA ALA A 379 -26.71 10.73 -4.87
C ALA A 379 -25.52 11.20 -4.01
N TYR A 380 -25.12 12.48 -4.09
CA TYR A 380 -23.99 12.96 -3.29
C TYR A 380 -24.46 13.24 -1.86
N SER A 381 -23.73 12.71 -0.88
CA SER A 381 -23.97 12.96 0.53
C SER A 381 -23.20 14.19 1.00
N VAL A 382 -23.81 14.98 1.89
CA VAL A 382 -23.14 16.09 2.58
C VAL A 382 -22.56 15.69 3.95
N ASN A 383 -22.86 14.48 4.46
CA ASN A 383 -22.61 14.08 5.85
C ASN A 383 -21.27 13.33 6.08
N TYR A 384 -20.34 13.35 5.12
CA TYR A 384 -19.08 12.60 5.19
C TYR A 384 -17.92 13.59 5.07
N GLU A 385 -17.53 14.22 6.18
CA GLU A 385 -16.20 14.82 6.31
C GLU A 385 -15.50 14.21 7.50
#